data_AF-A0A8T4U7C6-F1
#
_entry.id   AF-A0A8T4U7C6-F1
#
_cell.length_a   1.000
_cell.length_b   1.000
_cell.length_c   1.000
_cell.angle_alpha   90.00
_cell.angle_beta   90.00
_cell.angle_gamma   90.00
#
_symmetry.space_group_name_H-M   'P 1'
#
loop_
_entity.id
_entity.type
_entity.pdbx_description
1 polymer ?
#
loop_
_entity_poly.entity_id
_entity_poly.type
_entity_poly.pdbx_seq_one_letter_code
_entity_poly.pdbx_strand_id
1 'polypeptide(L)'
;MPIVGFNFTKMNIERKDKFNNDKINSNLNITHVEQEQLTIGPSEEILKFIFEFSVNYGTAGDTLLEGHVVYMDSPEKIKEYLSSWEKDKSIPTDIMSQILNTILFKCNVKALNLSQEVNLPPHIQLPRVKPNKN
;
A
#
# COMPACT_ATOMS: atom_id res chain seq x y z
N MET A 1 0.08 -13.45 -13.69
CA MET A 1 0.01 -12.37 -12.69
C MET A 1 0.30 -13.00 -11.34
N PRO A 2 1.47 -12.75 -10.74
CA PRO A 2 1.93 -13.43 -9.51
C PRO A 2 1.33 -12.89 -8.21
N ILE A 3 0.67 -11.72 -8.22
CA ILE A 3 -0.04 -11.21 -7.04
C ILE A 3 -1.38 -11.95 -6.91
N VAL A 4 -1.53 -12.72 -5.83
CA VAL A 4 -2.69 -13.58 -5.57
C VAL A 4 -3.58 -13.07 -4.45
N GLY A 5 -3.13 -12.09 -3.67
CA GLY A 5 -3.88 -11.57 -2.55
C GLY A 5 -3.45 -10.17 -2.11
N PHE A 6 -4.39 -9.46 -1.48
CA PHE A 6 -4.16 -8.18 -0.81
C PHE A 6 -5.16 -8.03 0.31
N ASN A 7 -4.69 -7.76 1.53
CA ASN A 7 -5.55 -7.54 2.69
C ASN A 7 -5.06 -6.37 3.53
N PHE A 8 -6.01 -5.60 4.07
CA PHE A 8 -5.73 -4.67 5.16
C PHE A 8 -5.79 -5.41 6.50
N THR A 9 -4.79 -5.23 7.34
CA THR A 9 -4.75 -5.76 8.71
C THR A 9 -5.25 -4.73 9.72
N LYS A 10 -5.04 -3.44 9.43
CA LYS A 10 -5.48 -2.33 10.27
C LYS A 10 -5.75 -1.11 9.42
N MET A 11 -6.82 -0.39 9.77
CA MET A 11 -7.14 0.90 9.18
C MET A 11 -7.46 1.84 10.34
N ASN A 12 -6.68 2.91 10.47
CA ASN A 12 -6.93 3.98 11.41
C ASN A 12 -7.04 5.30 10.64
N ILE A 13 -8.01 6.11 11.03
CA ILE A 13 -8.18 7.45 10.53
C ILE A 13 -8.69 8.34 11.65
N GLU A 14 -8.06 9.50 11.80
CA GLU A 14 -8.39 10.45 12.83
C GLU A 14 -8.43 11.86 12.25
N ARG A 15 -9.53 12.57 12.52
CA ARG A 15 -9.61 14.02 12.32
C ARG A 15 -9.44 14.70 13.67
N LYS A 16 -8.47 15.60 13.75
CA LYS A 16 -8.09 16.33 14.98
C LYS A 16 -8.60 17.77 14.96
N ASP A 17 -8.49 18.44 13.83
CA ASP A 17 -8.87 19.85 13.70
C ASP A 17 -9.45 20.16 12.30
N LYS A 18 -9.69 21.45 12.03
CA LYS A 18 -10.02 21.98 10.72
C LYS A 18 -8.76 22.01 9.85
N PHE A 19 -8.96 21.69 8.58
CA PHE A 19 -7.88 21.75 7.60
C PHE A 19 -7.54 23.21 7.23
N ASN A 20 -6.28 23.60 7.45
CA ASN A 20 -5.79 24.98 7.27
C ASN A 20 -4.86 25.11 6.04
N ASN A 21 -5.17 24.41 4.95
CA ASN A 21 -4.32 24.37 3.73
C ASN A 21 -2.89 23.86 3.98
N ASP A 22 -2.71 23.02 5.00
CA ASP A 22 -1.44 22.35 5.28
C ASP A 22 -1.04 21.44 4.11
N LYS A 23 0.26 21.22 3.93
CA LYS A 23 0.77 20.29 2.92
C LYS A 23 0.40 18.86 3.30
N ILE A 24 -0.36 18.20 2.42
CA ILE A 24 -0.70 16.79 2.57
C ILE A 24 0.46 15.94 2.03
N ASN A 25 0.95 14.99 2.83
CA ASN A 25 1.99 14.06 2.41
C ASN A 25 1.52 12.62 2.58
N SER A 26 1.75 11.78 1.58
CA SER A 26 1.54 10.34 1.64
C SER A 26 2.87 9.61 1.65
N ASN A 27 3.01 8.59 2.49
CA ASN A 27 4.19 7.73 2.55
C ASN A 27 3.76 6.26 2.46
N LEU A 28 4.56 5.46 1.75
CA LEU A 28 4.42 4.01 1.68
C LEU A 28 5.75 3.39 2.11
N ASN A 29 5.69 2.48 3.07
CA ASN A 29 6.83 1.71 3.51
C ASN A 29 6.50 0.21 3.51
N ILE A 30 7.45 -0.61 3.07
CA ILE A 30 7.38 -2.07 3.24
C ILE A 30 8.16 -2.38 4.53
N THR A 31 7.46 -2.84 5.56
CA THR A 31 8.03 -3.05 6.89
C THR A 31 8.73 -4.39 6.98
N HIS A 32 8.08 -5.46 6.49
CA HIS A 32 8.56 -6.83 6.57
C HIS A 32 8.17 -7.61 5.31
N VAL A 33 8.97 -8.64 5.04
CA VAL A 33 8.71 -9.61 3.99
C VAL A 33 8.81 -10.99 4.63
N GLU A 34 7.73 -11.76 4.55
CA GLU A 34 7.61 -13.07 5.20
C GLU A 34 7.29 -14.14 4.16
N GLN A 35 7.92 -15.30 4.29
CA GLN A 35 7.57 -16.46 3.48
C GLN A 35 6.50 -17.29 4.18
N GLU A 36 5.49 -17.73 3.43
CA GLU A 36 4.49 -18.68 3.91
C GLU A 36 4.27 -19.78 2.87
N GLN A 37 3.93 -20.99 3.34
CA GLN A 37 3.53 -22.07 2.45
C GLN A 37 2.00 -22.09 2.36
N LEU A 38 1.48 -22.07 1.13
CA LEU A 38 0.07 -22.34 0.91
C LEU A 38 -0.18 -23.84 1.17
N THR A 39 -1.09 -24.14 2.10
CA THR A 39 -1.54 -25.52 2.39
C THR A 39 -2.51 -26.08 1.35
N ILE A 40 -2.78 -25.34 0.27
CA ILE A 40 -3.81 -25.63 -0.73
C ILE A 40 -3.17 -25.81 -2.12
N GLY A 41 -2.52 -26.95 -2.36
CA GLY A 41 -2.04 -27.34 -3.70
C GLY A 41 -0.52 -27.55 -3.81
N PRO A 42 -0.02 -28.02 -4.97
CA PRO A 42 1.36 -28.46 -5.12
C PRO A 42 2.34 -27.27 -5.06
N SER A 43 3.09 -27.20 -3.96
CA SER A 43 4.45 -26.64 -3.85
C SER A 43 4.71 -25.22 -4.36
N GLU A 44 3.71 -24.35 -4.46
CA GLU A 44 3.95 -22.92 -4.71
C GLU A 44 4.15 -22.20 -3.38
N GLU A 45 5.32 -21.57 -3.23
CA GLU A 45 5.65 -20.76 -2.06
C GLU A 45 5.13 -19.33 -2.28
N ILE A 46 4.66 -18.70 -1.20
CA ILE A 46 4.20 -17.31 -1.25
C ILE A 46 5.10 -16.41 -0.41
N LEU A 47 5.18 -15.16 -0.85
CA LEU A 47 5.88 -14.09 -0.19
C LEU A 47 4.86 -13.00 0.19
N LYS A 48 4.75 -12.75 1.49
CA LYS A 48 3.90 -11.70 2.08
C LYS A 48 4.71 -10.44 2.28
N PHE A 49 4.31 -9.37 1.61
CA PHE A 49 4.87 -8.03 1.77
C PHE A 49 4.01 -7.24 2.72
N ILE A 50 4.47 -7.11 3.96
CA ILE A 50 3.80 -6.32 4.98
C ILE A 50 4.13 -4.85 4.73
N PHE A 51 3.11 -4.02 4.65
CA PHE A 51 3.25 -2.61 4.34
C PHE A 51 2.53 -1.73 5.36
N GLU A 52 3.01 -0.49 5.42
CA GLU A 52 2.39 0.62 6.10
C GLU A 52 2.24 1.78 5.11
N PHE A 53 1.01 2.27 4.95
CA PHE A 53 0.70 3.45 4.16
C PHE A 53 0.11 4.52 5.07
N SER A 54 0.69 5.71 5.05
CA SER A 54 0.24 6.82 5.88
C SER A 54 -0.08 8.06 5.05
N VAL A 55 -1.10 8.81 5.45
CA VAL A 55 -1.38 10.15 4.93
C VAL A 55 -1.41 11.13 6.09
N ASN A 56 -0.61 12.17 6.02
CA ASN A 56 -0.54 13.24 7.01
C ASN A 56 -1.21 14.50 6.44
N TYR A 57 -2.22 15.02 7.14
CA TYR A 57 -2.98 16.22 6.77
C TYR A 57 -2.56 17.44 7.60
N GLY A 58 -1.31 17.49 8.06
CA GLY A 58 -0.80 18.52 8.96
C GLY A 58 -1.50 18.47 10.31
N THR A 59 -2.09 19.60 10.71
CA THR A 59 -2.83 19.72 11.97
C THR A 59 -4.22 19.09 11.92
N ALA A 60 -4.76 18.83 10.73
CA ALA A 60 -6.13 18.36 10.57
C ALA A 60 -6.34 16.91 10.97
N GLY A 61 -5.30 16.07 10.92
CA GLY A 61 -5.40 14.65 11.23
C GLY A 61 -4.45 13.77 10.40
N ASP A 62 -4.65 12.47 10.53
CA ASP A 62 -3.82 11.46 9.89
C ASP A 62 -4.61 10.20 9.51
N THR A 63 -4.05 9.42 8.60
CA THR A 63 -4.53 8.11 8.18
C THR A 63 -3.38 7.14 8.21
N LEU A 64 -3.61 5.95 8.75
CA LEU A 64 -2.66 4.85 8.81
C LEU A 64 -3.35 3.57 8.34
N LEU A 65 -2.87 3.01 7.23
CA LEU A 65 -3.33 1.74 6.68
C LEU A 65 -2.19 0.74 6.72
N GLU A 66 -2.39 -0.35 7.43
CA GLU A 66 -1.44 -1.46 7.48
C GLU A 66 -2.07 -2.67 6.78
N GLY A 67 -1.24 -3.49 6.15
CA GLY A 67 -1.72 -4.66 5.44
C GLY A 67 -0.60 -5.48 4.85
N HIS A 68 -0.98 -6.43 3.98
CA HIS A 68 -0.02 -7.21 3.24
C HIS A 68 -0.47 -7.52 1.81
N VAL A 69 0.51 -7.67 0.92
CA VAL A 69 0.34 -8.20 -0.44
C VAL A 69 0.91 -9.60 -0.49
N VAL A 70 0.20 -10.53 -1.14
CA VAL A 70 0.67 -11.90 -1.36
C VAL A 70 1.14 -12.05 -2.79
N TYR A 71 2.42 -12.38 -2.94
CA TYR A 71 3.09 -12.66 -4.21
C TYR A 71 3.44 -14.15 -4.28
N MET A 72 3.25 -14.76 -5.45
CA MET A 72 3.45 -16.19 -5.68
C MET A 72 4.36 -16.40 -6.89
N ASP A 73 5.36 -17.27 -6.74
CA ASP A 73 6.33 -17.61 -7.79
C ASP A 73 6.93 -19.00 -7.49
N SER A 74 7.90 -19.43 -8.30
CA SER A 74 8.59 -20.70 -8.05
C SER A 74 9.33 -20.70 -6.69
N PRO A 75 9.40 -21.85 -5.97
CA PRO A 75 10.09 -21.95 -4.68
C PRO A 75 11.55 -21.46 -4.69
N GLU A 76 12.26 -21.70 -5.80
CA GLU A 76 13.65 -21.26 -5.97
C GLU A 76 13.77 -19.73 -5.91
N LYS A 77 12.88 -19.03 -6.63
CA LYS A 77 12.84 -17.56 -6.66
C LYS A 77 12.37 -16.97 -5.35
N ILE A 78 11.38 -17.58 -4.69
CA ILE A 78 10.89 -17.09 -3.39
C ILE A 78 12.02 -17.08 -2.35
N LYS A 79 12.81 -18.15 -2.29
CA LYS A 79 14.00 -18.22 -1.42
C LYS A 79 15.09 -17.22 -1.81
N GLU A 80 15.30 -17.00 -3.10
CA GLU A 80 16.22 -15.98 -3.61
C GLU A 80 15.80 -14.57 -3.17
N TYR A 81 14.51 -14.24 -3.32
CA TYR A 81 13.96 -12.93 -2.95
C TYR A 81 13.99 -12.70 -1.45
N LEU A 82 13.67 -13.73 -0.66
CA LEU A 82 13.76 -13.65 0.80
C LEU A 82 15.20 -13.41 1.24
N SER A 83 16.15 -14.18 0.70
CA SER A 83 17.58 -14.02 1.01
C SER A 83 18.13 -12.64 0.60
N SER A 84 17.68 -12.11 -0.53
CA SER A 84 18.07 -10.79 -1.03
C SER A 84 17.47 -9.65 -0.20
N TRP A 85 16.24 -9.84 0.28
CA TRP A 85 15.59 -8.90 1.19
C TRP A 85 16.26 -8.86 2.57
N GLU A 86 16.63 -10.01 3.13
CA GLU A 86 17.32 -10.08 4.42
C GLU A 86 18.72 -9.46 4.40
N LYS A 87 19.46 -9.60 3.29
CA LYS A 87 20.80 -9.05 3.14
C LYS A 87 20.78 -7.54 2.87
N ASP A 88 20.06 -7.13 1.83
CA ASP A 88 20.20 -5.79 1.25
C ASP A 88 18.85 -5.05 1.12
N LYS A 89 17.75 -5.63 1.61
CA LYS A 89 16.37 -5.16 1.35
C LYS A 89 16.10 -4.97 -0.15
N SER A 90 16.71 -5.83 -0.95
CA SER A 90 16.68 -5.74 -2.40
C SER A 90 15.84 -6.86 -2.99
N ILE A 91 14.90 -6.48 -3.85
CA ILE A 91 14.05 -7.37 -4.66
C ILE A 91 14.08 -6.80 -6.08
N PRO A 92 14.03 -7.64 -7.13
CA PRO A 92 14.05 -7.16 -8.50
C PRO A 92 13.08 -6.00 -8.74
N THR A 93 13.58 -4.93 -9.35
CA THR A 93 12.86 -3.66 -9.50
C THR A 93 11.48 -3.82 -10.14
N ASP A 94 11.34 -4.74 -11.10
CA ASP A 94 10.08 -5.00 -11.79
C ASP A 94 9.01 -5.56 -10.83
N ILE A 95 9.41 -6.50 -9.98
CA ILE A 95 8.54 -7.11 -8.96
C ILE A 95 8.16 -6.07 -7.91
N MET A 96 9.16 -5.34 -7.40
CA MET A 96 8.95 -4.29 -6.41
C MET A 96 8.00 -3.21 -6.95
N SER A 97 8.18 -2.78 -8.20
CA SER A 97 7.29 -1.81 -8.86
C SER A 97 5.87 -2.33 -8.96
N GLN A 98 5.68 -3.60 -9.31
CA GLN A 98 4.35 -4.21 -9.37
C GLN A 98 3.66 -4.23 -8.01
N ILE A 99 4.40 -4.59 -6.95
CA ILE A 99 3.89 -4.61 -5.57
C ILE A 99 3.54 -3.20 -5.10
N LEU A 100 4.47 -2.25 -5.23
CA LEU A 100 4.26 -0.86 -4.82
C LEU A 100 3.07 -0.23 -5.55
N ASN A 101 2.95 -0.42 -6.87
CA ASN A 101 1.80 0.09 -7.62
C ASN A 101 0.48 -0.52 -7.16
N THR A 102 0.47 -1.82 -6.82
CA THR A 102 -0.72 -2.49 -6.29
C THR A 102 -1.12 -1.93 -4.93
N ILE A 103 -0.14 -1.71 -4.04
CA ILE A 103 -0.37 -1.11 -2.72
C ILE A 103 -0.87 0.32 -2.88
N LEU A 104 -0.17 1.16 -3.65
CA LEU A 104 -0.54 2.54 -3.89
C LEU A 104 -1.95 2.65 -4.44
N PHE A 105 -2.31 1.86 -5.45
CA PHE A 105 -3.66 1.90 -6.01
C PHE A 105 -4.73 1.61 -4.95
N LYS A 106 -4.60 0.49 -4.22
CA LYS A 106 -5.60 0.08 -3.23
C LYS A 106 -5.64 1.01 -2.01
N CYS A 107 -4.49 1.44 -1.51
CA CYS A 107 -4.38 2.34 -0.37
C CYS A 107 -4.88 3.75 -0.70
N ASN A 108 -4.55 4.33 -1.85
CA ASN A 108 -5.05 5.65 -2.22
C ASN A 108 -6.59 5.65 -2.36
N VAL A 109 -7.16 4.61 -2.99
CA VAL A 109 -8.62 4.46 -3.10
C VAL A 109 -9.25 4.35 -1.72
N LYS A 110 -8.71 3.50 -0.84
CA LYS A 110 -9.30 3.32 0.50
C LYS A 110 -9.12 4.55 1.40
N ALA A 111 -7.94 5.17 1.39
CA ALA A 111 -7.68 6.39 2.14
C ALA A 111 -8.56 7.55 1.68
N LEU A 112 -8.89 7.64 0.39
CA LEU A 112 -9.80 8.66 -0.14
C LEU A 112 -11.23 8.43 0.35
N ASN A 113 -11.68 7.18 0.35
CA ASN A 113 -12.99 6.82 0.89
C ASN A 113 -13.07 7.14 2.40
N LEU A 114 -12.07 6.73 3.19
CA LEU A 114 -12.04 7.00 4.62
C LEU A 114 -11.94 8.50 4.94
N SER A 115 -11.15 9.27 4.17
CA SER A 115 -11.01 10.71 4.39
C SER A 115 -12.35 11.42 4.26
N GLN A 116 -13.22 10.97 3.36
CA GLN A 116 -14.58 11.49 3.22
C GLN A 116 -15.46 11.21 4.46
N GLU A 117 -15.33 10.02 5.06
CA GLU A 117 -16.12 9.62 6.24
C GLU A 117 -15.82 10.51 7.47
N VAL A 118 -14.58 10.97 7.61
CA VAL A 118 -14.17 11.89 8.69
C VAL A 118 -14.10 13.36 8.24
N ASN A 119 -14.48 13.65 7.00
CA ASN A 119 -14.45 14.99 6.42
C ASN A 119 -13.04 15.64 6.46
N LEU A 120 -12.03 14.87 6.08
CA LEU A 120 -10.68 15.30 5.71
C LEU A 120 -10.62 15.52 4.18
N PRO A 121 -9.76 16.44 3.69
CA PRO A 121 -9.65 16.72 2.27
C PRO A 121 -9.08 15.52 1.49
N PRO A 122 -9.28 15.45 0.16
CA PRO A 122 -8.63 14.45 -0.68
C PRO A 122 -7.10 14.63 -0.65
N HIS A 123 -6.37 13.52 -0.46
CA HIS A 123 -4.90 13.51 -0.52
C HIS A 123 -4.34 13.32 -1.94
N ILE A 124 -5.20 12.92 -2.88
CA ILE A 124 -4.88 12.82 -4.31
C ILE A 124 -5.67 13.85 -5.11
N GLN A 125 -5.12 14.24 -6.25
CA GLN A 125 -5.82 15.12 -7.18
C GLN A 125 -6.95 14.34 -7.88
N LEU A 126 -8.17 14.78 -7.66
CA LEU A 126 -9.33 14.22 -8.34
C LEU A 126 -9.47 14.84 -9.74
N PRO A 127 -9.86 14.05 -10.76
CA PRO A 127 -10.22 14.58 -12.06
C PRO A 127 -11.30 15.65 -11.94
N ARG A 128 -11.13 16.77 -12.64
CA ARG A 128 -12.13 17.85 -12.71
C ARG A 128 -12.45 18.14 -14.16
N VAL A 129 -13.74 18.18 -14.47
CA VAL A 129 -14.20 18.69 -15.77
C VAL A 129 -14.04 20.20 -15.77
N LYS A 130 -13.29 20.74 -16.73
CA LYS A 130 -13.25 22.18 -16.97
C LYS A 130 -14.40 22.53 -17.93
N PRO A 131 -15.26 23.51 -17.60
CA PRO A 131 -16.25 23.98 -18.56
C PRO A 131 -15.53 24.50 -19.80
N ASN A 132 -15.96 24.06 -20.99
CA ASN A 132 -15.42 24.55 -22.24
C ASN A 132 -15.83 26.02 -22.38
N LYS A 133 -14.86 26.95 -22.30
CA LYS A 133 -15.13 28.35 -22.62
C LYS A 133 -15.19 28.46 -24.14
N ASN A 134 -16.41 28.57 -24.67
CA ASN A 134 -16.64 29.07 -26.02
C ASN A 134 -16.23 30.54 -26.11
#